data_AF-A0AAE1D3T6-F1
#
_entry.id   AF-A0AAE1D3T6-F1
#
_cell.length_a   1.000
_cell.length_b   1.000
_cell.length_c   1.000
_cell.angle_alpha   90.00
_cell.angle_beta   90.00
_cell.angle_gamma   90.00
#
_symmetry.space_group_name_H-M   'P 1'
#
loop_
_entity.id
_entity.type
_entity.pdbx_description
1 polymer ?
#
loop_
_entity_poly.entity_id
_entity_poly.type
_entity_poly.pdbx_seq_one_letter_code
_entity_poly.pdbx_strand_id
1 'polypeptide(L)'
;MERLSTSQAMRYMCALRAQVQRSRMQYLSAAWNLNQQVTDDFEKEEMPVMLTERLDIALKAVAITSLGGFDKVTWDGASDTYPSKCIMYQLSFEEALTIVHEAHLKGLLTYFSAGFKFDEIQHAVYAGVDGIGIGGAQVLRFMDKETGMHGPYMEENISRILARRDEAAQSLKGRGVELLVRLDTMFFEGSISKEQEYFRQKLFKALIQSDAKLTEEMLEQLSDVVALPREGNTPMLYRAKRLVEAEKPMLKKVCSEEEWDGLVKILRHLIVARNEHSLLDEYDSDPWLSIRQRYRLNQCPRDSKICFVRQTSFSVPYKC
;
A
#
# COMPACT_ATOMS: atom_id res chain seq x y z
N MET A 1 -16.68 3.72 -0.58
CA MET A 1 -17.03 4.26 0.75
C MET A 1 -17.75 5.60 0.62
N GLU A 2 -18.49 5.81 -0.48
CA GLU A 2 -19.12 7.11 -0.76
C GLU A 2 -20.22 7.44 0.25
N ARG A 3 -20.32 8.72 0.62
CA ARG A 3 -21.34 9.28 1.53
C ARG A 3 -21.36 8.72 2.96
N LEU A 4 -20.43 7.84 3.32
CA LEU A 4 -20.25 7.39 4.70
C LEU A 4 -19.33 8.37 5.42
N SER A 5 -19.62 8.66 6.70
CA SER A 5 -18.61 9.25 7.58
C SER A 5 -17.48 8.25 7.87
N THR A 6 -16.36 8.71 8.42
CA THR A 6 -15.21 7.84 8.68
C THR A 6 -15.53 6.74 9.71
N SER A 7 -16.34 7.04 10.73
CA SER A 7 -16.83 6.07 11.71
C SER A 7 -17.76 5.02 11.07
N GLN A 8 -18.66 5.45 10.18
CA GLN A 8 -19.58 4.56 9.45
C GLN A 8 -18.82 3.64 8.50
N ALA A 9 -17.86 4.19 7.73
CA ALA A 9 -17.03 3.41 6.82
C ALA A 9 -16.22 2.35 7.58
N MET A 10 -15.65 2.70 8.73
CA MET A 10 -14.92 1.77 9.58
C MET A 10 -15.81 0.67 10.16
N ARG A 11 -17.00 1.01 10.70
CA ARG A 11 -17.99 0.00 11.15
C ARG A 11 -18.40 -0.95 10.02
N TYR A 12 -18.67 -0.39 8.85
CA TYR A 12 -19.03 -1.17 7.66
C TYR A 12 -17.91 -2.14 7.26
N MET A 13 -16.66 -1.67 7.20
CA MET A 13 -15.49 -2.51 6.89
C MET A 13 -15.30 -3.62 7.93
N CYS A 14 -15.35 -3.29 9.22
CA CYS A 14 -15.23 -4.28 10.29
C CYS A 14 -16.32 -5.37 10.21
N ALA A 15 -17.57 -4.97 9.97
CA ALA A 15 -18.68 -5.90 9.81
C ALA A 15 -18.52 -6.78 8.55
N LEU A 16 -18.18 -6.18 7.41
CA LEU A 16 -18.02 -6.92 6.15
C LEU A 16 -16.88 -7.93 6.26
N ARG A 17 -15.75 -7.54 6.85
CA ARG A 17 -14.60 -8.43 7.05
C ARG A 17 -14.96 -9.67 7.87
N ALA A 18 -15.80 -9.53 8.90
CA ALA A 18 -16.23 -10.65 9.74
C ALA A 18 -17.20 -11.60 9.03
N GLN A 19 -17.92 -11.12 8.01
CA GLN A 19 -18.97 -11.88 7.31
C GLN A 19 -18.51 -12.52 6.00
N VAL A 20 -17.50 -11.95 5.35
CA VAL A 20 -17.02 -12.44 4.05
C VAL A 20 -16.21 -13.72 4.23
N GLN A 21 -16.73 -14.83 3.73
CA GLN A 21 -15.96 -16.05 3.51
C GLN A 21 -15.06 -15.86 2.29
N ARG A 22 -13.75 -15.89 2.49
CA ARG A 22 -12.77 -15.72 1.42
C ARG A 22 -11.54 -16.58 1.65
N SER A 23 -10.86 -16.90 0.56
CA SER A 23 -9.49 -17.38 0.64
C SER A 23 -8.60 -16.28 1.20
N ARG A 24 -7.56 -16.66 1.95
CA ARG A 24 -6.52 -15.73 2.43
C ARG A 24 -5.76 -15.02 1.30
N MET A 25 -5.90 -15.52 0.06
CA MET A 25 -5.33 -14.92 -1.15
C MET A 25 -6.22 -13.82 -1.78
N GLN A 26 -7.47 -13.66 -1.31
CA GLN A 26 -8.38 -12.62 -1.81
C GLN A 26 -8.31 -11.39 -0.91
N TYR A 27 -8.23 -10.20 -1.52
CA TYR A 27 -8.12 -8.93 -0.81
C TYR A 27 -9.44 -8.15 -0.77
N LEU A 28 -9.75 -7.56 0.38
CA LEU A 28 -10.83 -6.59 0.55
C LEU A 28 -10.29 -5.20 0.25
N SER A 29 -11.03 -4.48 -0.60
CA SER A 29 -10.63 -3.17 -1.10
C SER A 29 -11.63 -2.09 -0.69
N ALA A 30 -11.13 -0.97 -0.19
CA ALA A 30 -11.94 0.21 0.09
C ALA A 30 -11.64 1.28 -0.96
N ALA A 31 -12.64 1.62 -1.77
CA ALA A 31 -12.54 2.70 -2.75
C ALA A 31 -13.09 4.02 -2.18
N TRP A 32 -12.31 5.09 -2.36
CA TRP A 32 -12.57 6.44 -1.89
C TRP A 32 -12.47 7.41 -3.05
N ASN A 33 -13.54 8.18 -3.29
CA ASN A 33 -13.54 9.20 -4.32
C ASN A 33 -12.93 10.49 -3.75
N LEU A 34 -11.83 10.97 -4.35
CA LEU A 34 -11.11 12.16 -3.88
C LEU A 34 -11.84 13.47 -4.19
N ASN A 35 -12.83 13.45 -5.08
CA ASN A 35 -13.63 14.62 -5.43
C ASN A 35 -14.91 14.75 -4.59
N GLN A 36 -15.12 13.86 -3.62
CA GLN A 36 -16.23 13.94 -2.68
C GLN A 36 -15.73 14.36 -1.30
N GLN A 37 -16.45 15.27 -0.66
CA GLN A 37 -16.20 15.63 0.73
C GLN A 37 -16.42 14.42 1.66
N VAL A 38 -15.63 14.32 2.72
CA VAL A 38 -15.72 13.26 3.72
C VAL A 38 -15.89 13.85 5.11
N THR A 39 -16.94 13.45 5.82
CA THR A 39 -17.11 13.78 7.23
C THR A 39 -16.22 12.89 8.10
N ASP A 40 -15.20 13.45 8.72
CA ASP A 40 -14.32 12.75 9.66
C ASP A 40 -14.81 12.89 11.11
N ASP A 41 -15.40 11.80 11.62
CA ASP A 41 -16.00 11.70 12.96
C ASP A 41 -15.37 10.59 13.82
N PHE A 42 -14.51 9.73 13.27
CA PHE A 42 -14.00 8.51 13.92
C PHE A 42 -13.32 8.72 15.30
N GLU A 43 -12.64 9.85 15.53
CA GLU A 43 -12.03 10.20 16.83
C GLU A 43 -12.61 11.49 17.42
N LYS A 44 -13.53 12.14 16.71
CA LYS A 44 -14.03 13.48 16.99
C LYS A 44 -15.56 13.49 16.89
N GLU A 45 -16.22 12.49 17.46
CA GLU A 45 -17.68 12.33 17.36
C GLU A 45 -18.43 13.60 17.84
N GLU A 46 -17.89 14.31 18.83
CA GLU A 46 -18.46 15.56 19.35
C GLU A 46 -18.21 16.79 18.44
N MET A 47 -17.20 16.74 17.57
CA MET A 47 -16.84 17.82 16.63
C MET A 47 -16.33 17.24 15.30
N PRO A 48 -17.24 16.70 14.46
CA PRO A 48 -16.85 16.13 13.17
C PRO A 48 -16.25 17.21 12.26
N VAL A 49 -15.21 16.85 11.52
CA VAL A 49 -14.52 17.75 10.59
C VAL A 49 -14.88 17.36 9.16
N MET A 50 -15.30 18.33 8.34
CA MET A 50 -15.49 18.09 6.92
C MET A 50 -14.14 18.19 6.20
N LEU A 51 -13.69 17.09 5.58
CA LEU A 51 -12.51 17.06 4.74
C LEU A 51 -12.91 17.36 3.29
N THR A 52 -12.32 18.40 2.73
CA THR A 52 -12.55 18.84 1.34
C THR A 52 -11.30 18.75 0.48
N GLU A 53 -10.11 18.83 1.08
CA GLU A 53 -8.84 18.74 0.37
C GLU A 53 -8.51 17.29 0.03
N ARG A 54 -8.06 17.04 -1.20
CA ARG A 54 -7.82 15.70 -1.73
C ARG A 54 -6.77 14.93 -0.94
N LEU A 55 -5.68 15.60 -0.57
CA LEU A 55 -4.61 15.00 0.23
C LEU A 55 -5.13 14.54 1.59
N ASP A 56 -5.90 15.38 2.28
CA ASP A 56 -6.46 15.05 3.59
C ASP A 56 -7.44 13.87 3.51
N ILE A 57 -8.31 13.88 2.50
CA ILE A 57 -9.21 12.76 2.21
C ILE A 57 -8.42 11.47 1.95
N ALA A 58 -7.37 11.54 1.13
CA ALA A 58 -6.55 10.40 0.76
C ALA A 58 -5.79 9.80 1.96
N LEU A 59 -5.19 10.64 2.82
CA LEU A 59 -4.50 10.21 4.03
C LEU A 59 -5.50 9.64 5.07
N LYS A 60 -6.68 10.25 5.19
CA LYS A 60 -7.74 9.72 6.05
C LYS A 60 -8.23 8.37 5.55
N ALA A 61 -8.42 8.21 4.24
CA ALA A 61 -8.78 6.93 3.62
C ALA A 61 -7.77 5.83 3.95
N VAL A 62 -6.47 6.11 3.93
CA VAL A 62 -5.42 5.18 4.35
C VAL A 62 -5.60 4.74 5.80
N ALA A 63 -5.77 5.70 6.72
CA ALA A 63 -5.93 5.42 8.14
C ALA A 63 -7.18 4.55 8.41
N ILE A 64 -8.32 4.95 7.84
CA ILE A 64 -9.61 4.27 8.05
C ILE A 64 -9.62 2.88 7.40
N THR A 65 -9.05 2.73 6.21
CA THR A 65 -8.94 1.42 5.53
C THR A 65 -8.07 0.45 6.33
N SER A 66 -6.94 0.93 6.86
CA SER A 66 -6.05 0.15 7.74
C SER A 66 -6.78 -0.33 9.00
N LEU A 67 -7.48 0.58 9.68
CA LEU A 67 -8.23 0.27 10.91
C LEU A 67 -9.43 -0.66 10.67
N GLY A 68 -10.11 -0.50 9.53
CA GLY A 68 -11.18 -1.40 9.10
C GLY A 68 -10.71 -2.83 8.78
N GLY A 69 -9.39 -3.08 8.81
CA GLY A 69 -8.81 -4.39 8.55
C GLY A 69 -8.87 -4.80 7.08
N PHE A 70 -9.04 -3.85 6.17
CA PHE A 70 -9.00 -4.09 4.73
C PHE A 70 -7.55 -4.17 4.24
N ASP A 71 -7.37 -4.73 3.05
CA ASP A 71 -6.04 -5.05 2.53
C ASP A 71 -5.58 -4.08 1.44
N LYS A 72 -6.54 -3.41 0.78
CA LYS A 72 -6.28 -2.48 -0.31
C LYS A 72 -7.04 -1.17 -0.12
N VAL A 73 -6.34 -0.05 -0.30
CA VAL A 73 -6.94 1.27 -0.48
C VAL A 73 -6.96 1.61 -1.96
N THR A 74 -8.09 2.13 -2.44
CA THR A 74 -8.25 2.61 -3.81
C THR A 74 -8.66 4.07 -3.76
N TRP A 75 -7.90 4.93 -4.43
CA TRP A 75 -8.30 6.30 -4.64
C TRP A 75 -8.82 6.45 -6.06
N ASP A 76 -10.05 6.94 -6.16
CA ASP A 76 -10.75 7.15 -7.41
C ASP A 76 -10.91 8.65 -7.66
N GLY A 77 -10.59 9.05 -8.89
CA GLY A 77 -10.70 10.44 -9.34
C GLY A 77 -11.94 10.73 -10.16
N ALA A 78 -12.98 9.88 -10.12
CA ALA A 78 -14.19 10.13 -10.91
C ALA A 78 -14.84 11.47 -10.53
N SER A 79 -15.37 12.13 -11.54
CA SER A 79 -16.10 13.38 -11.47
C SER A 79 -17.33 13.29 -12.39
N ASP A 80 -18.23 14.27 -12.31
CA ASP A 80 -19.43 14.34 -13.17
C ASP A 80 -19.14 14.66 -14.65
N THR A 81 -17.86 14.57 -15.07
CA THR A 81 -17.39 14.88 -16.43
C THR A 81 -16.86 13.62 -17.12
N TYR A 82 -17.24 13.47 -18.39
CA TYR A 82 -16.80 12.36 -19.24
C TYR A 82 -16.02 12.86 -20.48
N PRO A 83 -14.82 12.31 -20.78
CA PRO A 83 -14.08 11.35 -19.97
C PRO A 83 -13.57 11.98 -18.67
N SER A 84 -13.44 11.19 -17.61
CA SER A 84 -12.89 11.67 -16.34
C SER A 84 -11.45 12.12 -16.52
N LYS A 85 -11.07 13.23 -15.86
CA LYS A 85 -9.68 13.70 -15.81
C LYS A 85 -8.83 12.67 -15.06
N CYS A 86 -7.63 12.36 -15.57
CA CYS A 86 -6.72 11.44 -14.87
C CYS A 86 -6.47 11.91 -13.43
N ILE A 87 -6.55 10.99 -12.47
CA ILE A 87 -6.28 11.27 -11.06
C ILE A 87 -4.87 11.82 -10.82
N MET A 88 -3.90 11.47 -11.67
CA MET A 88 -2.53 12.00 -11.63
C MET A 88 -2.43 13.49 -11.99
N TYR A 89 -3.51 14.11 -12.46
CA TYR A 89 -3.63 15.55 -12.68
C TYR A 89 -4.53 16.24 -11.64
N GLN A 90 -5.00 15.47 -10.66
CA GLN A 90 -5.78 15.96 -9.52
C GLN A 90 -4.95 16.00 -8.24
N LEU A 91 -3.84 15.25 -8.22
CA LEU A 91 -2.81 15.24 -7.18
C LEU A 91 -1.49 15.74 -7.77
N SER A 92 -0.69 16.44 -6.97
CA SER A 92 0.71 16.67 -7.29
C SER A 92 1.51 15.36 -7.22
N PHE A 93 2.72 15.36 -7.76
CA PHE A 93 3.62 14.21 -7.63
C PHE A 93 3.93 13.91 -6.15
N GLU A 94 4.22 14.96 -5.38
CA GLU A 94 4.55 14.87 -3.95
C GLU A 94 3.38 14.31 -3.16
N GLU A 95 2.16 14.77 -3.45
CA GLU A 95 0.94 14.25 -2.83
C GLU A 95 0.74 12.76 -3.16
N ALA A 96 0.84 12.39 -4.45
CA ALA A 96 0.66 11.01 -4.89
C ALA A 96 1.70 10.06 -4.28
N LEU A 97 2.98 10.47 -4.24
CA LEU A 97 4.03 9.68 -3.59
C LEU A 97 3.79 9.56 -2.08
N THR A 98 3.38 10.65 -1.42
CA THR A 98 3.14 10.67 0.03
C THR A 98 2.01 9.73 0.43
N ILE A 99 0.88 9.74 -0.29
CA ILE A 99 -0.27 8.90 0.07
C ILE A 99 0.01 7.41 -0.14
N VAL A 100 0.79 7.06 -1.18
CA VAL A 100 1.22 5.68 -1.43
C VAL A 100 2.20 5.21 -0.37
N HIS A 101 3.22 6.03 -0.07
CA HIS A 101 4.17 5.79 1.02
C HIS A 101 3.45 5.49 2.34
N GLU A 102 2.52 6.36 2.74
CA GLU A 102 1.76 6.21 3.98
C GLU A 102 0.88 4.94 4.01
N ALA A 103 0.38 4.51 2.86
CA ALA A 103 -0.39 3.27 2.72
C ALA A 103 0.51 2.03 2.87
N HIS A 104 1.68 2.03 2.22
CA HIS A 104 2.65 0.94 2.28
C HIS A 104 3.22 0.74 3.68
N LEU A 105 3.48 1.81 4.43
CA LEU A 105 3.90 1.71 5.84
C LEU A 105 2.89 0.98 6.74
N LYS A 106 1.61 1.04 6.35
CA LYS A 106 0.47 0.36 6.99
C LYS A 106 0.12 -0.97 6.31
N GLY A 107 0.88 -1.36 5.28
CA GLY A 107 0.79 -2.64 4.58
C GLY A 107 -0.50 -2.81 3.81
N LEU A 108 -1.00 -1.69 3.29
CA LEU A 108 -2.10 -1.66 2.34
C LEU A 108 -1.52 -1.75 0.94
N LEU A 109 -2.16 -2.56 0.11
CA LEU A 109 -2.03 -2.43 -1.34
C LEU A 109 -2.71 -1.13 -1.77
N THR A 110 -2.18 -0.53 -2.82
CA THR A 110 -2.61 0.78 -3.34
C THR A 110 -3.12 0.65 -4.75
N TYR A 111 -4.12 1.46 -5.08
CA TYR A 111 -4.68 1.46 -6.43
C TYR A 111 -5.19 2.85 -6.79
N PHE A 112 -4.82 3.33 -7.98
CA PHE A 112 -5.39 4.55 -8.54
C PHE A 112 -6.37 4.23 -9.65
N SER A 113 -7.49 4.95 -9.69
CA SER A 113 -8.50 4.84 -10.73
C SER A 113 -8.91 6.22 -11.25
N ALA A 114 -9.53 6.22 -12.42
CA ALA A 114 -9.99 7.35 -13.23
C ALA A 114 -8.95 7.94 -14.21
N GLY A 115 -9.34 7.91 -15.49
CA GLY A 115 -8.79 8.76 -16.55
C GLY A 115 -7.38 8.45 -17.07
N PHE A 116 -6.76 7.33 -16.68
CA PHE A 116 -5.43 6.95 -17.19
C PHE A 116 -5.43 6.70 -18.70
N LYS A 117 -4.48 7.34 -19.41
CA LYS A 117 -4.08 7.03 -20.78
C LYS A 117 -2.59 6.70 -20.82
N PHE A 118 -2.02 6.56 -22.03
CA PHE A 118 -0.65 6.06 -22.20
C PHE A 118 0.40 6.94 -21.51
N ASP A 119 0.27 8.26 -21.61
CA ASP A 119 1.30 9.18 -21.14
C ASP A 119 1.22 9.43 -19.61
N GLU A 120 0.09 9.07 -18.99
CA GLU A 120 -0.09 9.16 -17.53
C GLU A 120 0.41 7.92 -16.78
N ILE A 121 0.70 6.81 -17.46
CA ILE A 121 1.19 5.57 -16.84
C ILE A 121 2.49 5.82 -16.06
N GLN A 122 3.39 6.63 -16.60
CA GLN A 122 4.64 6.96 -15.93
C GLN A 122 4.42 7.65 -14.58
N HIS A 123 3.38 8.48 -14.46
CA HIS A 123 3.09 9.19 -13.22
C HIS A 123 2.65 8.23 -12.12
N ALA A 124 1.91 7.17 -12.47
CA ALA A 124 1.57 6.10 -11.53
C ALA A 124 2.82 5.34 -11.07
N VAL A 125 3.75 5.03 -11.98
CA VAL A 125 5.03 4.40 -11.64
C VAL A 125 5.83 5.29 -10.69
N TYR A 126 5.90 6.59 -10.96
CA TYR A 126 6.60 7.53 -10.09
C TYR A 126 5.92 7.74 -8.74
N ALA A 127 4.61 7.53 -8.62
CA ALA A 127 3.93 7.52 -7.34
C ALA A 127 4.18 6.24 -6.52
N GLY A 128 4.64 5.16 -7.16
CA GLY A 128 4.90 3.87 -6.51
C GLY A 128 3.65 3.03 -6.29
N VAL A 129 2.53 3.35 -6.96
CA VAL A 129 1.25 2.65 -6.75
C VAL A 129 1.33 1.20 -7.22
N ASP A 130 0.70 0.27 -6.49
CA ASP A 130 0.74 -1.17 -6.80
C ASP A 130 -0.09 -1.53 -8.04
N GLY A 131 -1.09 -0.71 -8.38
CA GLY A 131 -1.91 -0.91 -9.55
C GLY A 131 -2.69 0.33 -9.98
N ILE A 132 -3.11 0.33 -11.24
CA ILE A 132 -3.97 1.36 -11.80
C ILE A 132 -5.15 0.78 -12.58
N GLY A 133 -6.24 1.53 -12.59
CA GLY A 133 -7.41 1.29 -13.42
C GLY A 133 -7.27 2.00 -14.75
N ILE A 134 -7.03 1.23 -15.81
CA ILE A 134 -7.08 1.72 -17.18
C ILE A 134 -8.46 1.38 -17.73
N GLY A 135 -9.29 2.40 -17.90
CA GLY A 135 -10.64 2.25 -18.43
C GLY A 135 -10.66 1.89 -19.91
N GLY A 136 -11.74 1.23 -20.33
CA GLY A 136 -11.92 0.77 -21.72
C GLY A 136 -12.01 1.92 -22.71
N ALA A 137 -12.81 2.94 -22.43
CA ALA A 137 -13.40 3.78 -23.46
C ALA A 137 -12.45 4.65 -24.30
N GLN A 138 -11.15 4.72 -24.00
CA GLN A 138 -10.19 5.53 -24.77
C GLN A 138 -8.82 4.86 -24.96
N VAL A 139 -8.61 3.70 -24.35
CA VAL A 139 -7.29 3.04 -24.30
C VAL A 139 -7.43 1.55 -24.56
N LEU A 140 -8.23 0.85 -23.75
CA LEU A 140 -8.36 -0.61 -23.86
C LEU A 140 -9.53 -1.07 -24.72
N ARG A 141 -10.42 -0.17 -25.14
CA ARG A 141 -11.53 -0.46 -26.03
C ARG A 141 -11.62 0.61 -27.11
N PHE A 142 -12.05 0.19 -28.29
CA PHE A 142 -12.47 1.11 -29.33
C PHE A 142 -13.64 1.96 -28.81
N MET A 143 -13.62 3.26 -29.07
CA MET A 143 -14.75 4.14 -28.85
C MET A 143 -15.15 4.76 -30.16
N ASP A 144 -16.40 4.51 -30.52
CA ASP A 144 -17.03 5.20 -31.63
C ASP A 144 -17.21 6.67 -31.23
N LYS A 145 -16.62 7.57 -32.03
CA LYS A 145 -16.64 9.02 -31.77
C LYS A 145 -18.00 9.65 -32.08
N GLU A 146 -18.82 9.01 -32.89
CA GLU A 146 -20.15 9.50 -33.27
C GLU A 146 -21.21 9.06 -32.26
N THR A 147 -21.15 7.80 -31.80
CA THR A 147 -22.17 7.23 -30.90
C THR A 147 -21.76 7.21 -29.43
N GLY A 148 -20.47 7.35 -29.12
CA GLY A 148 -19.93 7.21 -27.76
C GLY A 148 -19.95 5.76 -27.24
N MET A 149 -20.36 4.80 -28.07
CA MET A 149 -20.49 3.39 -27.71
C MET A 149 -19.13 2.70 -27.63
N HIS A 150 -19.01 1.78 -26.67
CA HIS A 150 -17.78 1.02 -26.46
C HIS A 150 -17.75 -0.19 -27.41
N GLY A 151 -16.76 -0.22 -28.27
CA GLY A 151 -16.45 -1.33 -29.16
C GLY A 151 -15.55 -2.39 -28.50
N PRO A 152 -14.91 -3.25 -29.32
CA PRO A 152 -14.09 -4.36 -28.86
C PRO A 152 -12.84 -3.89 -28.10
N TYR A 153 -12.22 -4.82 -27.37
CA TYR A 153 -10.92 -4.58 -26.74
C TYR A 153 -9.82 -4.36 -27.80
N MET A 154 -8.91 -3.44 -27.50
CA MET A 154 -7.71 -3.16 -28.29
C MET A 154 -6.50 -3.77 -27.60
N GLU A 155 -6.31 -5.08 -27.76
CA GLU A 155 -5.24 -5.84 -27.10
C GLU A 155 -3.84 -5.34 -27.46
N GLU A 156 -3.67 -4.77 -28.67
CA GLU A 156 -2.42 -4.17 -29.13
C GLU A 156 -1.93 -3.02 -28.23
N ASN A 157 -2.86 -2.38 -27.50
CA ASN A 157 -2.52 -1.31 -26.57
C ASN A 157 -1.90 -1.83 -25.27
N ILE A 158 -2.05 -3.12 -24.92
CA ILE A 158 -1.42 -3.73 -23.75
C ILE A 158 0.09 -3.62 -23.85
N SER A 159 0.68 -3.96 -25.00
CA SER A 159 2.14 -3.84 -25.20
C SER A 159 2.64 -2.40 -25.06
N ARG A 160 1.88 -1.42 -25.53
CA ARG A 160 2.20 0.01 -25.35
C ARG A 160 2.13 0.43 -23.89
N ILE A 161 1.10 0.00 -23.16
CA ILE A 161 0.95 0.25 -21.72
C ILE A 161 2.15 -0.30 -20.95
N LEU A 162 2.52 -1.56 -21.22
CA LEU A 162 3.65 -2.22 -20.57
C LEU A 162 4.98 -1.51 -20.90
N ALA A 163 5.19 -1.13 -22.16
CA ALA A 163 6.38 -0.39 -22.56
C ALA A 163 6.52 0.95 -21.82
N ARG A 164 5.43 1.72 -21.69
CA ARG A 164 5.42 2.99 -20.94
C ARG A 164 5.73 2.80 -19.45
N ARG A 165 5.17 1.75 -18.85
CA ARG A 165 5.47 1.38 -17.46
C ARG A 165 6.95 1.03 -17.31
N ASP A 166 7.48 0.19 -18.19
CA ASP A 166 8.84 -0.33 -18.08
C ASP A 166 9.88 0.77 -18.34
N GLU A 167 9.64 1.67 -19.29
CA GLU A 167 10.44 2.88 -19.53
C GLU A 167 10.51 3.75 -18.26
N ALA A 168 9.36 4.06 -17.66
CA ALA A 168 9.30 4.85 -16.44
C ALA A 168 10.01 4.13 -15.27
N ALA A 169 9.83 2.82 -15.12
CA ALA A 169 10.45 2.01 -14.07
C ALA A 169 11.98 1.93 -14.20
N GLN A 170 12.53 2.06 -15.41
CA GLN A 170 13.97 2.07 -15.66
C GLN A 170 14.63 3.43 -15.41
N SER A 171 13.84 4.51 -15.40
CA SER A 171 14.36 5.85 -15.06
C SER A 171 14.92 5.90 -13.64
N LEU A 172 15.81 6.86 -13.35
CA LEU A 172 16.35 7.07 -12.01
C LEU A 172 15.23 7.25 -10.97
N LYS A 173 14.21 8.04 -11.33
CA LYS A 173 13.05 8.29 -10.46
C LYS A 173 12.24 7.01 -10.21
N GLY A 174 11.93 6.24 -11.25
CA GLY A 174 11.21 4.98 -11.11
C GLY A 174 11.97 3.95 -10.28
N ARG A 175 13.27 3.81 -10.48
CA ARG A 175 14.14 2.94 -9.67
C ARG A 175 14.20 3.38 -8.21
N GLY A 176 14.32 4.69 -7.95
CA GLY A 176 14.31 5.23 -6.60
C GLY A 176 12.97 4.97 -5.88
N VAL A 177 11.85 5.13 -6.58
CA VAL A 177 10.52 4.84 -6.05
C VAL A 177 10.32 3.34 -5.77
N GLU A 178 10.74 2.46 -6.68
CA GLU A 178 10.72 1.00 -6.46
C GLU A 178 11.54 0.61 -5.21
N LEU A 179 12.72 1.22 -5.02
CA LEU A 179 13.51 1.01 -3.80
C LEU A 179 12.75 1.49 -2.56
N LEU A 180 12.11 2.65 -2.61
CA LEU A 180 11.29 3.16 -1.50
C LEU A 180 10.15 2.19 -1.14
N VAL A 181 9.39 1.72 -2.13
CA VAL A 181 8.28 0.77 -1.92
C VAL A 181 8.75 -0.53 -1.25
N ARG A 182 9.93 -1.03 -1.63
CA ARG A 182 10.54 -2.20 -0.99
C ARG A 182 10.89 -1.92 0.46
N LEU A 183 11.50 -0.77 0.75
CA LEU A 183 11.84 -0.38 2.12
C LEU A 183 10.58 -0.16 2.97
N ASP A 184 9.51 0.43 2.42
CA ASP A 184 8.23 0.59 3.11
C ASP A 184 7.60 -0.78 3.43
N THR A 185 7.72 -1.75 2.52
CA THR A 185 7.29 -3.14 2.74
C THR A 185 8.12 -3.82 3.84
N MET A 186 9.45 -3.69 3.80
CA MET A 186 10.36 -4.22 4.81
C MET A 186 10.13 -3.59 6.18
N PHE A 187 9.83 -2.28 6.21
CA PHE A 187 9.40 -1.58 7.41
C PHE A 187 8.08 -2.13 7.91
N PHE A 188 7.12 -2.38 7.01
CA PHE A 188 5.82 -2.90 7.40
C PHE A 188 5.92 -4.29 8.06
N GLU A 189 6.71 -5.18 7.49
CA GLU A 189 6.85 -6.55 8.00
C GLU A 189 7.86 -6.68 9.15
N GLY A 190 8.70 -5.65 9.36
CA GLY A 190 9.71 -5.59 10.41
C GLY A 190 11.04 -6.26 10.07
N SER A 191 11.25 -6.67 8.81
CA SER A 191 12.52 -7.22 8.31
C SER A 191 13.59 -6.14 8.14
N ILE A 192 13.20 -4.87 8.06
CA ILE A 192 14.13 -3.73 7.91
C ILE A 192 15.09 -3.61 9.10
N SER A 193 16.32 -3.17 8.83
CA SER A 193 17.29 -2.77 9.85
C SER A 193 17.11 -1.31 10.29
N LYS A 194 17.76 -0.88 11.38
CA LYS A 194 17.73 0.54 11.81
C LYS A 194 18.36 1.48 10.78
N GLU A 195 19.39 1.01 10.09
CA GLU A 195 20.12 1.78 9.09
C GLU A 195 19.30 1.89 7.80
N GLN A 196 18.72 0.79 7.34
CA GLN A 196 17.81 0.79 6.19
C GLN A 196 16.59 1.70 6.44
N GLU A 197 16.06 1.72 7.67
CA GLU A 197 14.98 2.65 8.05
C GLU A 197 15.41 4.13 7.95
N TYR A 198 16.62 4.46 8.39
CA TYR A 198 17.17 5.80 8.23
C TYR A 198 17.26 6.19 6.74
N PHE A 199 17.78 5.28 5.90
CA PHE A 199 17.87 5.52 4.46
C PHE A 199 16.51 5.58 3.77
N ARG A 200 15.52 4.82 4.21
CA ARG A 200 14.13 4.90 3.71
C ARG A 200 13.57 6.32 3.85
N GLN A 201 13.68 6.90 5.04
CA GLN A 201 13.24 8.28 5.29
C GLN A 201 14.03 9.31 4.49
N LYS A 202 15.35 9.09 4.32
CA LYS A 202 16.22 9.94 3.52
C LYS A 202 15.83 9.89 2.03
N LEU A 203 15.58 8.69 1.50
CA LEU A 203 15.16 8.45 0.13
C LEU A 203 13.79 9.05 -0.16
N PHE A 204 12.82 8.90 0.75
CA PHE A 204 11.51 9.53 0.60
C PHE A 204 11.64 11.06 0.42
N LYS A 205 12.43 11.72 1.29
CA LYS A 205 12.69 13.17 1.18
C LYS A 205 13.39 13.53 -0.13
N ALA A 206 14.38 12.75 -0.54
CA ALA A 206 15.10 12.95 -1.80
C ALA A 206 14.16 12.90 -3.01
N LEU A 207 13.26 11.91 -3.04
CA LEU A 207 12.28 11.75 -4.11
C LEU A 207 11.29 12.90 -4.16
N ILE A 208 10.74 13.32 -3.01
CA ILE A 208 9.85 14.50 -2.91
C ILE A 208 10.56 15.76 -3.44
N GLN A 209 11.84 15.95 -3.10
CA GLN A 209 12.62 17.10 -3.53
C GLN A 209 13.21 16.95 -4.95
N SER A 210 12.95 15.83 -5.62
CA SER A 210 13.56 15.49 -6.91
C SER A 210 15.10 15.57 -6.91
N ASP A 211 15.74 15.23 -5.79
CA ASP A 211 17.19 15.19 -5.65
C ASP A 211 17.77 13.93 -6.33
N ALA A 212 18.17 14.09 -7.58
CA ALA A 212 18.71 13.01 -8.40
C ALA A 212 20.00 12.42 -7.82
N LYS A 213 20.90 13.27 -7.30
CA LYS A 213 22.20 12.84 -6.78
C LYS A 213 22.00 11.97 -5.54
N LEU A 214 21.19 12.44 -4.60
CA LEU A 214 20.91 11.68 -3.40
C LEU A 214 20.14 10.38 -3.71
N THR A 215 19.24 10.40 -4.70
CA THR A 215 18.54 9.18 -5.15
C THR A 215 19.53 8.14 -5.70
N GLU A 216 20.50 8.56 -6.50
CA GLU A 216 21.55 7.69 -7.04
C GLU A 216 22.43 7.12 -5.92
N GLU A 217 22.88 7.96 -4.97
CA GLU A 217 23.63 7.51 -3.80
C GLU A 217 22.87 6.45 -2.99
N MET A 218 21.56 6.59 -2.80
CA MET A 218 20.74 5.60 -2.08
C MET A 218 20.60 4.29 -2.85
N LEU A 219 20.49 4.33 -4.18
CA LEU A 219 20.45 3.13 -5.01
C LEU A 219 21.75 2.32 -4.93
N GLU A 220 22.90 2.98 -4.80
CA GLU A 220 24.20 2.33 -4.61
C GLU A 220 24.36 1.76 -3.19
N GLN A 221 24.05 2.56 -2.17
CA GLN A 221 24.20 2.16 -0.76
C GLN A 221 23.27 1.01 -0.37
N LEU A 222 22.09 0.93 -0.98
CA LEU A 222 21.09 -0.12 -0.74
C LEU A 222 21.01 -1.12 -1.91
N SER A 223 22.13 -1.37 -2.58
CA SER A 223 22.21 -2.29 -3.72
C SER A 223 21.77 -3.71 -3.39
N ASP A 224 21.93 -4.14 -2.13
CA ASP A 224 21.41 -5.40 -1.59
C ASP A 224 19.87 -5.46 -1.64
N VAL A 225 19.20 -4.38 -1.23
CA VAL A 225 17.73 -4.25 -1.28
C VAL A 225 17.23 -4.14 -2.73
N VAL A 226 17.97 -3.41 -3.58
CA VAL A 226 17.68 -3.32 -5.02
C VAL A 226 17.78 -4.69 -5.69
N ALA A 227 18.74 -5.52 -5.28
CA ALA A 227 18.96 -6.86 -5.83
C ALA A 227 17.92 -7.89 -5.37
N LEU A 228 17.04 -7.56 -4.40
CA LEU A 228 16.00 -8.48 -3.96
C LEU A 228 15.11 -8.91 -5.13
N PRO A 229 14.72 -10.20 -5.19
CA PRO A 229 13.86 -10.70 -6.25
C PRO A 229 12.45 -10.13 -6.14
N ARG A 230 11.78 -9.98 -7.28
CA ARG A 230 10.35 -9.65 -7.32
C ARG A 230 9.53 -10.84 -6.80
N GLU A 231 8.55 -10.55 -5.97
CA GLU A 231 7.83 -11.56 -5.19
C GLU A 231 6.77 -12.35 -5.99
N GLY A 232 6.34 -11.78 -7.13
CA GLY A 232 5.32 -12.37 -8.00
C GLY A 232 4.05 -12.73 -7.24
N ASN A 233 3.54 -13.95 -7.46
CA ASN A 233 2.33 -14.46 -6.82
C ASN A 233 2.59 -15.17 -5.48
N THR A 234 3.79 -15.07 -4.91
CA THR A 234 4.17 -15.73 -3.65
C THR A 234 4.70 -14.74 -2.59
N PRO A 235 3.99 -13.63 -2.30
CA PRO A 235 4.50 -12.56 -1.45
C PRO A 235 4.82 -13.03 -0.02
N MET A 236 4.07 -13.98 0.53
CA MET A 236 4.29 -14.43 1.90
C MET A 236 5.57 -15.26 2.06
N LEU A 237 5.92 -16.02 1.03
CA LEU A 237 7.19 -16.75 0.99
C LEU A 237 8.38 -15.79 1.04
N TYR A 238 8.35 -14.72 0.24
CA TYR A 238 9.45 -13.76 0.18
C TYR A 238 9.53 -12.87 1.43
N ARG A 239 8.39 -12.51 2.03
CA ARG A 239 8.34 -11.87 3.35
C ARG A 239 9.04 -12.72 4.41
N ALA A 240 8.69 -14.01 4.49
CA ALA A 240 9.31 -14.91 5.46
C ALA A 240 10.81 -15.04 5.22
N LYS A 241 11.25 -15.17 3.96
CA LYS A 241 12.68 -15.20 3.60
C LYS A 241 13.42 -13.96 4.05
N ARG A 242 12.95 -12.76 3.69
CA ARG A 242 13.58 -11.51 4.12
C ARG A 242 13.71 -11.40 5.63
N LEU A 243 12.67 -11.80 6.36
CA LEU A 243 12.70 -11.76 7.82
C LEU A 243 13.75 -12.70 8.42
N VAL A 244 13.88 -13.91 7.87
CA VAL A 244 14.85 -14.93 8.31
C VAL A 244 16.29 -14.60 7.90
N GLU A 245 16.45 -13.99 6.73
CA GLU A 245 17.76 -13.66 6.13
C GLU A 245 18.29 -12.30 6.60
N ALA A 246 17.44 -11.43 7.13
CA ALA A 246 17.86 -10.14 7.69
C ALA A 246 18.83 -10.34 8.87
N GLU A 247 19.96 -9.63 8.84
CA GLU A 247 20.98 -9.72 9.89
C GLU A 247 20.48 -9.15 11.23
N LYS A 248 19.81 -7.98 11.18
CA LYS A 248 19.36 -7.23 12.36
C LYS A 248 17.94 -6.67 12.18
N PRO A 249 16.94 -7.52 11.91
CA PRO A 249 15.57 -7.09 11.68
C PRO A 249 15.05 -6.36 12.91
N MET A 250 14.31 -5.28 12.70
CA MET A 250 13.70 -4.53 13.79
C MET A 250 12.68 -5.37 14.57
N LEU A 251 12.03 -6.34 13.91
CA LEU A 251 11.07 -7.24 14.55
C LEU A 251 11.69 -8.05 15.71
N LYS A 252 12.97 -8.45 15.61
CA LYS A 252 13.69 -9.17 16.67
C LYS A 252 13.80 -8.36 17.97
N LYS A 253 13.84 -7.03 17.87
CA LYS A 253 14.09 -6.13 19.02
C LYS A 253 12.93 -6.06 20.01
N VAL A 254 11.78 -6.63 19.67
CA VAL A 254 10.56 -6.55 20.49
C VAL A 254 10.12 -7.89 21.07
N CYS A 255 10.97 -8.92 20.96
CA CYS A 255 10.73 -10.26 21.48
C CYS A 255 11.96 -10.82 22.20
N SER A 256 11.77 -11.89 22.95
CA SER A 256 12.89 -12.62 23.55
C SER A 256 13.68 -13.40 22.49
N GLU A 257 14.91 -13.80 22.81
CA GLU A 257 15.70 -14.67 21.94
C GLU A 257 15.01 -16.02 21.72
N GLU A 258 14.36 -16.58 22.74
CA GLU A 258 13.61 -17.84 22.62
C GLU A 258 12.42 -17.73 21.66
N GLU A 259 11.62 -16.65 21.78
CA GLU A 259 10.51 -16.37 20.86
C GLU A 259 11.01 -16.22 19.42
N TRP A 260 12.13 -15.51 19.24
CA TRP A 260 12.73 -15.28 17.93
C TRP A 260 13.27 -16.56 17.30
N ASP A 261 14.04 -17.35 18.05
CA ASP A 261 14.63 -18.59 17.55
C ASP A 261 13.56 -19.62 17.21
N GLY A 262 12.49 -19.70 18.02
CA GLY A 262 11.30 -20.51 17.74
C GLY A 262 10.64 -20.10 16.41
N LEU A 263 10.36 -18.80 16.24
CA LEU A 263 9.79 -18.26 15.01
C LEU A 263 10.66 -18.58 13.79
N VAL A 264 11.96 -18.25 13.85
CA VAL A 264 12.89 -18.43 12.73
C VAL A 264 13.00 -19.91 12.34
N LYS A 265 13.00 -20.83 13.32
CA LYS A 265 13.02 -22.27 13.05
C LYS A 265 11.80 -22.72 12.25
N ILE A 266 10.60 -22.28 12.64
CA ILE A 266 9.34 -22.59 11.95
C ILE A 266 9.37 -22.01 10.53
N LEU A 267 9.72 -20.73 10.39
CA LEU A 267 9.74 -20.07 9.09
C LEU A 267 10.74 -20.73 8.13
N ARG A 268 11.95 -21.09 8.61
CA ARG A 268 12.94 -21.81 7.78
C ARG A 268 12.38 -23.13 7.25
N HIS A 269 11.70 -23.90 8.08
CA HIS A 269 11.09 -25.16 7.65
C HIS A 269 10.04 -24.93 6.56
N LEU A 270 9.14 -23.96 6.74
CA LEU A 270 8.08 -23.65 5.79
C LEU A 270 8.61 -23.04 4.49
N ILE A 271 9.67 -22.23 4.55
CA ILE A 271 10.36 -21.66 3.39
C ILE A 271 10.95 -22.78 2.52
N VAL A 272 11.64 -23.75 3.13
CA VAL A 272 12.22 -24.90 2.41
C VAL A 272 11.13 -25.75 1.77
N ALA A 273 10.03 -25.97 2.49
CA ALA A 273 8.87 -26.69 1.98
C ALA A 273 8.07 -25.91 0.91
N ARG A 274 8.34 -24.60 0.73
CA ARG A 274 7.58 -23.68 -0.14
C ARG A 274 6.07 -23.71 0.16
N ASN A 275 5.70 -23.88 1.43
CA ASN A 275 4.30 -24.02 1.85
C ASN A 275 3.72 -22.65 2.24
N GLU A 276 3.19 -21.91 1.25
CA GLU A 276 2.64 -20.58 1.46
C GLU A 276 1.35 -20.58 2.31
N HIS A 277 0.56 -21.64 2.24
CA HIS A 277 -0.67 -21.75 3.04
C HIS A 277 -0.34 -21.80 4.53
N SER A 278 0.61 -22.66 4.93
CA SER A 278 1.05 -22.71 6.32
C SER A 278 1.79 -21.45 6.75
N LEU A 279 2.53 -20.77 5.85
CA LEU A 279 3.11 -19.46 6.18
C LEU A 279 2.03 -18.41 6.49
N LEU A 280 0.90 -18.45 5.79
CA LEU A 280 -0.25 -17.57 6.07
C LEU A 280 -0.89 -17.90 7.43
N ASP A 281 -1.00 -19.18 7.78
CA ASP A 281 -1.53 -19.59 9.09
C ASP A 281 -0.60 -19.17 10.24
N GLU A 282 0.71 -19.38 10.08
CA GLU A 282 1.72 -18.92 11.03
C GLU A 282 1.75 -17.40 11.17
N TYR A 283 1.55 -16.66 10.06
CA TYR A 283 1.49 -15.21 10.11
C TYR A 283 0.43 -14.71 11.08
N ASP A 284 -0.73 -15.38 11.14
CA ASP A 284 -1.85 -15.02 12.00
C ASP A 284 -1.87 -15.78 13.34
N SER A 285 -0.78 -16.49 13.67
CA SER A 285 -0.65 -17.29 14.88
C SER A 285 0.54 -16.83 15.73
N ASP A 286 0.57 -17.26 16.99
CA ASP A 286 1.71 -17.03 17.86
C ASP A 286 2.90 -17.94 17.51
N PRO A 287 4.14 -17.45 17.62
CA PRO A 287 4.51 -16.15 18.19
C PRO A 287 4.51 -14.99 17.17
N TRP A 288 4.37 -15.25 15.86
CA TRP A 288 4.57 -14.23 14.83
C TRP A 288 3.58 -13.06 14.97
N LEU A 289 2.31 -13.34 15.19
CA LEU A 289 1.26 -12.34 15.40
C LEU A 289 1.60 -11.42 16.58
N SER A 290 1.85 -11.99 17.76
CA SER A 290 2.15 -11.21 18.97
C SER A 290 3.43 -10.38 18.86
N ILE A 291 4.47 -10.88 18.21
CA ILE A 291 5.70 -10.11 17.97
C ILE A 291 5.41 -8.92 17.04
N ARG A 292 4.68 -9.15 15.94
CA ARG A 292 4.28 -8.09 15.00
C ARG A 292 3.42 -7.03 15.68
N GLN A 293 2.45 -7.43 16.50
CA GLN A 293 1.62 -6.49 17.27
C GLN A 293 2.47 -5.60 18.19
N ARG A 294 3.40 -6.18 18.97
CA ARG A 294 4.34 -5.41 19.80
C ARG A 294 5.18 -4.45 18.97
N TYR A 295 5.71 -4.90 17.83
CA TYR A 295 6.50 -4.09 16.93
C TYR A 295 5.74 -2.86 16.43
N ARG A 296 4.46 -3.02 16.13
CA ARG A 296 3.62 -1.92 15.65
C ARG A 296 3.15 -0.97 16.72
N LEU A 297 2.81 -1.48 17.90
CA LEU A 297 2.53 -0.63 19.05
C LEU A 297 3.71 0.29 19.39
N ASN A 298 4.95 -0.20 19.24
CA ASN A 298 6.16 0.60 19.45
C ASN A 298 6.40 1.70 18.41
N GLN A 299 5.69 1.67 17.28
CA GLN A 299 5.77 2.71 16.24
C GLN A 299 4.67 3.76 16.39
N CYS A 300 3.65 3.49 17.19
CA CYS A 300 2.57 4.42 17.42
C CYS A 300 3.01 5.50 18.42
N PRO A 301 2.63 6.78 18.20
CA PRO A 301 2.96 7.85 19.13
C PRO A 301 2.48 7.49 20.54
N ARG A 302 3.30 7.73 21.57
CA ARG A 302 2.97 7.37 22.97
C ARG A 302 1.66 7.98 23.47
N ASP A 303 1.28 9.13 22.91
CA ASP A 303 0.06 9.86 23.26
C ASP A 303 -1.13 9.52 22.35
N SER A 304 -0.93 8.67 21.34
CA SER A 304 -2.01 8.24 20.45
C SER A 304 -2.89 7.22 21.15
N LYS A 305 -4.18 7.54 21.31
CA LYS A 305 -5.18 6.60 21.83
C LYS A 305 -5.41 5.41 20.88
N ILE A 306 -5.01 5.54 19.61
CA ILE A 306 -5.26 4.56 18.55
C ILE A 306 -3.96 4.27 17.79
N CYS A 307 -3.63 3.00 17.64
CA CYS A 307 -2.53 2.56 16.79
C CYS A 307 -3.08 2.13 15.42
N PHE A 308 -2.81 2.95 14.39
CA PHE A 308 -3.32 2.81 13.02
C PHE A 308 -2.61 1.71 12.23
N VAL A 309 -2.66 0.47 12.72
CA VAL A 309 -2.00 -0.66 12.08
C VAL A 309 -3.01 -1.74 11.70
N ARG A 310 -2.93 -2.25 10.47
CA ARG A 310 -3.78 -3.36 9.98
C ARG A 310 -3.79 -4.58 10.92
N GLN A 311 -2.76 -4.73 11.75
CA GLN A 311 -2.53 -5.86 12.66
C GLN A 311 -3.24 -5.72 14.02
N THR A 312 -3.75 -4.54 14.39
CA THR A 312 -4.58 -4.33 15.60
C THR A 312 -6.06 -4.64 15.34
N SER A 313 -6.43 -5.00 14.11
CA SER A 313 -7.82 -5.21 13.68
C SER A 313 -8.49 -6.48 14.23
N PHE A 314 -7.88 -7.23 15.15
CA PHE A 314 -8.53 -8.34 15.87
C PHE A 314 -8.90 -7.99 17.32
N SER A 315 -8.47 -6.84 17.82
CA SER A 315 -8.59 -6.47 19.22
C SER A 315 -8.82 -4.97 19.42
N VAL A 316 -9.53 -4.31 18.51
CA VAL A 316 -10.15 -3.02 18.82
C VAL A 316 -11.49 -3.33 19.50
N PRO A 317 -11.59 -3.27 20.84
CA PRO A 317 -12.88 -3.36 21.50
C PRO A 317 -13.71 -2.16 21.04
N TYR A 318 -14.66 -2.40 20.15
CA TYR A 318 -15.66 -1.40 19.84
C TYR A 318 -16.67 -1.40 20.98
N LYS A 319 -16.73 -0.30 21.75
CA LYS A 319 -17.90 -0.06 22.58
C LYS A 319 -19.06 0.18 21.60
N CYS A 320 -19.98 -0.78 21.56
CA CYS A 320 -21.29 -0.59 20.96
C CYS A 320 -22.04 0.53 21.69
#